data_AF-A0A964XH89-F1
#
_entry.id   AF-A0A964XH89-F1
#
_cell.length_a   1.000
_cell.length_b   1.000
_cell.length_c   1.000
_cell.angle_alpha   90.00
_cell.angle_beta   90.00
_cell.angle_gamma   90.00
#
_symmetry.space_group_name_H-M   'P 1'
#
loop_
_entity.id
_entity.type
_entity.pdbx_description
1 polymer ?
#
loop_
_entity_poly.entity_id
_entity_poly.type
_entity_poly.pdbx_seq_one_letter_code
_entity_poly.pdbx_strand_id
1 'polypeptide(L)'
;LTHEEKAWASITFSGTRHEVMLDFDGADAVRAGEEFIDELPEHEFRIPGQLVADATVREVDHRFGAEERMVVTAVLLLLEEG
;
A
#
# COMPACT_ATOMS: atom_id res chain seq x y z
N LEU A 1 -3.55 6.04 -12.09
CA LEU A 1 -2.85 5.50 -10.90
C LEU A 1 -1.65 4.71 -11.36
N THR A 2 -0.59 4.70 -10.57
CA THR A 2 0.65 3.99 -10.89
C THR A 2 0.87 2.82 -9.93
N HIS A 3 1.62 1.84 -10.41
CA HIS A 3 2.22 0.79 -9.60
C HIS A 3 3.66 0.66 -10.10
N GLU A 4 4.60 0.88 -9.20
CA GLU A 4 6.03 0.81 -9.49
C GLU A 4 6.69 -0.23 -8.59
N GLU A 5 7.71 -0.89 -9.14
CA GLU A 5 8.46 -1.92 -8.45
C GLU A 5 9.95 -1.65 -8.56
N LYS A 6 10.65 -1.83 -7.43
CA LYS A 6 12.10 -1.70 -7.38
C LYS A 6 12.70 -2.87 -6.64
N ALA A 7 13.65 -3.55 -7.29
CA ALA A 7 14.43 -4.60 -6.66
C ALA A 7 15.08 -4.08 -5.36
N TRP A 8 14.97 -4.88 -4.30
CA TRP A 8 15.52 -4.61 -2.99
C TRP A 8 16.29 -5.83 -2.50
N ALA A 9 17.43 -5.61 -1.88
CA ALA A 9 18.19 -6.69 -1.26
C ALA A 9 18.96 -6.17 -0.06
N SER A 10 19.17 -7.06 0.90
CA SER A 10 20.05 -6.91 2.05
C SER A 10 21.07 -8.06 2.06
N ILE A 11 21.85 -8.18 3.14
CA ILE A 11 22.83 -9.27 3.29
C ILE A 11 22.14 -10.64 3.38
N THR A 12 20.93 -10.71 3.95
CA THR A 12 20.25 -11.97 4.27
C THR A 12 18.94 -12.17 3.52
N PHE A 13 18.42 -11.16 2.83
CA PHE A 13 17.12 -11.21 2.16
C PHE A 13 17.17 -10.51 0.80
N SER A 14 16.47 -11.08 -0.18
CA SER A 14 16.12 -10.45 -1.45
C SER A 14 14.61 -10.20 -1.51
N GLY A 15 14.20 -9.23 -2.32
CA GLY A 15 12.81 -8.87 -2.44
C GLY A 15 12.57 -7.71 -3.40
N THR A 16 11.36 -7.16 -3.31
CA THR A 16 10.91 -6.05 -4.13
C THR A 16 10.16 -5.05 -3.25
N ARG A 17 10.48 -3.77 -3.43
CA ARG A 17 9.69 -2.67 -2.90
C ARG A 17 8.66 -2.26 -3.94
N HIS A 18 7.39 -2.35 -3.57
CA HIS A 18 6.26 -1.93 -4.39
C HIS A 18 5.74 -0.59 -3.88
N GLU A 19 5.43 0.32 -4.80
CA GLU A 19 4.71 1.55 -4.52
C GLU A 19 3.44 1.58 -5.37
N VAL A 20 2.29 1.62 -4.72
CA VAL A 20 0.97 1.52 -5.34
C VAL A 20 0.13 2.73 -4.98
N MET A 21 -0.47 3.34 -6.00
CA MET A 21 -1.47 4.40 -5.82
C MET A 21 -2.88 3.82 -5.93
N LEU A 22 -3.68 4.03 -4.90
CA LEU A 22 -5.07 3.59 -4.79
C LEU A 22 -5.99 4.81 -4.83
N ASP A 23 -7.08 4.72 -5.58
CA ASP A 23 -8.07 5.77 -5.74
C ASP A 23 -9.39 5.34 -5.15
N PHE A 24 -9.84 6.08 -4.14
CA PHE A 24 -11.09 5.90 -3.43
C PHE A 24 -12.04 7.00 -3.89
N ASP A 25 -12.98 6.64 -4.77
CA ASP A 25 -13.91 7.57 -5.43
C ASP A 25 -15.32 7.47 -4.83
N GLY A 26 -15.80 8.57 -4.26
CA GLY A 26 -17.06 8.67 -3.53
C GLY A 26 -16.96 8.40 -2.03
N ALA A 27 -17.93 8.91 -1.27
CA ALA A 27 -17.91 8.92 0.20
C ALA A 27 -17.72 7.53 0.84
N ASP A 28 -18.39 6.49 0.32
CA ASP A 28 -18.25 5.13 0.84
C ASP A 28 -16.84 4.57 0.59
N ALA A 29 -16.25 4.87 -0.57
CA ALA A 29 -14.89 4.46 -0.89
C ALA A 29 -13.89 5.23 -0.03
N VAL A 30 -14.09 6.53 0.17
CA VAL A 30 -13.24 7.37 1.03
C VAL A 30 -13.22 6.84 2.45
N ARG A 31 -14.38 6.48 3.03
CA ARG A 31 -14.45 5.82 4.34
C ARG A 31 -13.67 4.50 4.37
N ALA A 32 -13.76 3.68 3.32
CA ALA A 32 -12.95 2.47 3.22
C ALA A 32 -11.46 2.77 3.06
N GLY A 33 -11.10 3.90 2.45
CA GLY A 33 -9.74 4.42 2.38
C GLY A 33 -9.18 4.82 3.74
N GLU A 34 -10.00 5.43 4.59
CA GLU A 34 -9.65 5.74 5.99
C GLU A 34 -9.39 4.45 6.78
N GLU A 35 -10.29 3.46 6.68
CA GLU A 35 -10.09 2.12 7.28
C GLU A 35 -8.81 1.45 6.75
N PHE A 36 -8.56 1.53 5.45
CA PHE A 36 -7.33 1.01 4.83
C PHE A 36 -6.06 1.67 5.39
N ILE A 37 -6.06 3.00 5.57
CA ILE A 37 -4.92 3.73 6.12
C ILE A 37 -4.59 3.26 7.54
N ASP A 38 -5.62 3.06 8.36
CA ASP A 38 -5.47 2.64 9.75
C ASP A 38 -5.03 1.17 9.87
N GLU A 39 -5.58 0.28 9.04
CA GLU A 39 -5.32 -1.16 9.13
C GLU A 39 -4.03 -1.60 8.41
N LEU A 40 -3.60 -0.91 7.35
CA LEU A 40 -2.48 -1.34 6.50
C LEU A 40 -1.19 -1.65 7.27
N PRO A 41 -0.71 -0.81 8.22
CA PRO A 41 0.55 -1.05 8.90
C PRO A 41 0.54 -2.28 9.82
N GLU A 42 -0.63 -2.68 10.31
CA GLU A 42 -0.79 -3.81 11.22
C GLU A 42 -1.32 -5.07 10.51
N HIS A 43 -1.66 -4.96 9.23
CA HIS A 43 -2.26 -6.05 8.48
C HIS A 43 -1.26 -7.18 8.21
N GLU A 44 -1.59 -8.39 8.65
CA GLU A 44 -0.83 -9.59 8.32
C GLU A 44 -1.23 -10.13 6.94
N PHE A 45 -0.42 -9.83 5.95
CA PHE A 45 -0.59 -10.34 4.59
C PHE A 45 -0.25 -11.83 4.51
N ARG A 46 -1.05 -12.57 3.74
CA ARG A 46 -0.81 -13.98 3.43
C ARG A 46 -0.67 -14.17 1.93
N ILE A 47 0.55 -14.02 1.41
CA ILE A 47 0.87 -14.14 -0.01
C ILE A 47 1.72 -15.40 -0.22
N PRO A 48 1.30 -16.38 -1.03
CA PRO A 48 2.10 -17.58 -1.26
C PRO A 48 3.48 -17.28 -1.85
N GLY A 49 4.56 -17.80 -1.24
CA GLY A 49 5.92 -17.63 -1.73
C GLY A 49 6.54 -16.25 -1.47
N GLN A 50 5.84 -15.38 -0.73
CA GLN A 50 6.28 -14.01 -0.44
C GLN A 50 5.94 -13.65 1.00
N LEU A 51 6.86 -12.95 1.66
CA LEU A 51 6.65 -12.37 2.98
C LEU A 51 6.55 -10.86 2.86
N VAL A 52 5.45 -10.25 3.34
CA VAL A 52 5.39 -8.79 3.47
C VAL A 52 6.12 -8.40 4.75
N ALA A 53 7.32 -7.83 4.61
CA ALA A 53 8.15 -7.42 5.72
C ALA A 53 7.79 -6.03 6.26
N ASP A 54 7.22 -5.17 5.41
CA ASP A 54 6.78 -3.84 5.77
C ASP A 54 5.63 -3.42 4.85
N ALA A 55 4.63 -2.72 5.40
CA ALA A 55 3.53 -2.12 4.67
C ALA A 55 3.20 -0.79 5.31
N THR A 56 3.21 0.29 4.52
CA THR A 56 3.05 1.64 5.09
C THR A 56 2.35 2.57 4.12
N VAL A 57 1.62 3.54 4.67
CA VAL A 57 1.05 4.66 3.90
C VAL A 57 2.12 5.74 3.77
N ARG A 58 2.50 6.04 2.53
CA ARG A 58 3.50 7.06 2.21
C ARG A 58 2.87 8.45 2.05
N GLU A 59 1.70 8.52 1.41
CA GLU A 59 1.03 9.80 1.09
C GLU A 59 -0.49 9.59 1.01
N VAL A 60 -1.24 10.62 1.38
CA VAL A 60 -2.70 10.69 1.24
C VAL A 60 -3.07 12.06 0.67
N ASP A 61 -3.64 12.10 -0.54
CA ASP A 61 -4.28 13.27 -1.13
C ASP A 61 -5.81 13.12 -0.98
N HIS A 62 -6.40 13.86 -0.03
CA HIS A 62 -7.84 13.88 0.19
C HIS A 62 -8.43 15.19 -0.36
N ARG A 63 -9.35 15.05 -1.33
CA ARG A 63 -10.09 16.15 -1.93
C ARG A 63 -11.53 16.18 -1.45
N PHE A 64 -11.90 17.30 -0.86
CA PHE A 64 -13.25 17.61 -0.43
C PHE A 64 -13.98 18.40 -1.53
N GLY A 65 -15.23 18.04 -1.83
CA GLY A 65 -15.98 18.70 -2.89
C GLY A 65 -17.34 18.05 -3.18
N ALA A 66 -17.90 18.32 -4.36
CA ALA A 66 -19.14 17.69 -4.81
C ALA A 66 -18.98 16.17 -5.02
N GLU A 67 -17.76 15.73 -5.33
CA GLU A 67 -17.35 14.34 -5.39
C GLU A 67 -16.18 14.18 -4.42
N GLU A 68 -16.43 13.48 -3.32
CA GLU A 68 -15.42 13.16 -2.32
C GLU A 68 -14.45 12.13 -2.90
N ARG A 69 -13.15 12.37 -2.77
CA ARG A 69 -12.15 11.51 -3.37
C ARG A 69 -10.86 11.50 -2.56
N MET A 70 -10.29 10.32 -2.38
CA MET A 70 -9.03 10.12 -1.69
C MET A 70 -8.08 9.29 -2.55
N VAL A 71 -6.83 9.74 -2.69
CA VAL A 71 -5.76 8.96 -3.32
C VAL A 71 -4.74 8.62 -2.25
N VAL A 72 -4.44 7.33 -2.08
CA VAL A 72 -3.46 6.82 -1.12
C VAL A 72 -2.28 6.22 -1.87
N THR A 73 -1.07 6.63 -1.52
CA THR A 73 0.16 5.96 -1.96
C THR A 73 0.62 5.03 -0.85
N ALA A 74 0.52 3.73 -1.07
CA ALA A 74 1.02 2.70 -0.16
C ALA A 74 2.34 2.11 -0.66
N VAL A 75 3.22 1.78 0.27
CA VAL A 75 4.51 1.13 -0.01
C VAL A 75 4.55 -0.20 0.72
N LEU A 76 4.92 -1.26 -0.01
CA LEU A 76 5.09 -2.59 0.55
C LEU A 76 6.50 -3.11 0.26
N LEU A 77 7.13 -3.73 1.24
CA LEU A 77 8.36 -4.50 1.05
C LEU A 77 8.02 -6.00 1.07
N LEU A 78 8.10 -6.63 -0.09
CA LEU A 78 7.91 -8.07 -0.24
C LEU A 78 9.27 -8.74 -0.30
N LEU A 79 9.46 -9.79 0.48
CA LEU A 79 10.65 -10.63 0.49
C LEU A 79 10.34 -11.99 -0.14
N GLU A 80 11.32 -12.54 -0.84
CA GLU A 80 11.24 -13.89 -1.36
C GLU A 80 11.38 -14.90 -0.22
N GLU A 81 10.50 -15.91 -0.17
CA GLU A 81 10.72 -17.05 0.70
C GLU A 81 11.87 -17.90 0.13
N GLY A 82 12.90 -18.15 0.94
CA GLY A 82 14.10 -18.91 0.56
C GLY A 82 13.93 -20.42 0.54
#